data_AF-A0A8C7CF99-F1
#
_entry.id   AF-A0A8C7CF99-F1
#
_cell.length_a   1.000
_cell.length_b   1.000
_cell.length_c   1.000
_cell.angle_alpha   90.00
_cell.angle_beta   90.00
_cell.angle_gamma   90.00
#
_symmetry.space_group_name_H-M   'P 1'
#
loop_
_entity.id
_entity.type
_entity.pdbx_description
1 polymer ?
#
loop_
_entity_poly.entity_id
_entity_poly.type
_entity_poly.pdbx_seq_one_letter_code
_entity_poly.pdbx_strand_id
1 'polypeptide(L)'
;MSTIVLYSINRTAQTTVRQCLIPYSKGASRVDSHLSVFLKTSVRRLTSLPRVRWVPNSTGVRFMSLGTAGRTAPGRTRRGAVLVAGAAATVAGFVASATHFQRAEMASVIPKTEEEDTEIAEKCKTFMSPPCTDVKVLQQRKEEMCTRMEMLIMETQAEFCRALEEVDGGKFKVDRWERKEGGGGISCVLQDGRVFEKAGVNVSVVFGNLTEEAAKQMRSRGKVLKGKDGKLPFCAMGVSSVIHPTNPHIPTVHFNYRYFEIEEGDGTKQWWFGGGTDLTPTYVNKEDGAHFHNSLKEACDKHHPQYYPDFKKWCDRYFYIPHRGETRGIGGIFFDDLDSPSQEEAFSFVKSCAHTVVPCYLPIVQKHLNDPFSPEEKDWQQVRRGRWEYMHEPPKGTLEADMLEVLQNPKEWV
;
A
#
# COMPACT_ATOMS: atom_id res chain seq x y z
N MET A 1 5.94 -8.71 -4.40
CA MET A 1 7.01 -7.97 -3.71
C MET A 1 6.74 -8.10 -2.23
N SER A 2 7.49 -8.94 -1.52
CA SER A 2 7.57 -8.78 -0.07
C SER A 2 8.22 -7.41 0.17
N THR A 3 7.59 -6.60 1.03
CA THR A 3 8.07 -5.30 1.49
C THR A 3 9.60 -5.31 1.68
N ILE A 4 10.34 -4.51 0.91
CA ILE A 4 11.74 -4.22 1.23
C ILE A 4 11.72 -3.27 2.42
N VAL A 5 11.58 -3.82 3.62
CA VAL A 5 11.99 -3.14 4.85
C VAL A 5 13.48 -3.39 4.99
N LEU A 6 14.29 -2.41 4.59
CA LEU A 6 15.72 -2.40 4.92
C LEU A 6 15.87 -2.14 6.42
N TYR A 7 15.86 -3.22 7.21
CA TYR A 7 16.26 -3.16 8.62
C TYR A 7 17.77 -2.91 8.68
N SER A 8 18.17 -1.68 9.00
CA SER A 8 19.53 -1.40 9.46
C SER A 8 19.65 -1.84 10.92
N ILE A 9 20.43 -2.89 11.17
CA ILE A 9 20.81 -3.31 12.53
C ILE A 9 21.84 -2.31 13.05
N ASN A 10 21.40 -1.29 13.79
CA ASN A 10 22.30 -0.53 14.65
C ASN A 10 22.61 -1.36 15.90
N ARG A 11 23.77 -2.02 15.90
CA ARG A 11 24.39 -2.53 17.14
C ARG A 11 24.94 -1.34 17.92
N THR A 12 24.21 -0.86 18.92
CA THR A 12 24.81 -0.16 20.08
C THR A 12 23.78 0.02 21.19
N ALA A 13 23.75 -0.94 22.13
CA ALA A 13 23.40 -0.75 23.54
C ALA A 13 23.52 -2.11 24.24
N GLN A 14 24.71 -2.42 24.75
CA GLN A 14 24.85 -3.45 25.78
C GLN A 14 24.18 -2.92 27.04
N THR A 15 23.02 -3.47 27.38
CA THR A 15 22.36 -3.19 28.66
C THR A 15 22.56 -4.43 29.54
N THR A 16 23.41 -4.29 30.54
CA THR A 16 23.72 -5.29 31.56
C THR A 16 22.47 -5.59 32.38
N VAL A 17 21.86 -6.76 32.19
CA VAL A 17 20.78 -7.25 33.05
C VAL A 17 21.38 -7.71 34.37
N ARG A 18 21.24 -6.89 35.42
CA ARG A 18 21.40 -7.33 36.82
C ARG A 18 20.17 -8.15 37.21
N GLN A 19 20.35 -9.46 37.37
CA GLN A 19 19.39 -10.32 38.06
C GLN A 19 19.31 -9.87 39.53
N CYS A 20 18.14 -9.35 39.94
CA CYS A 20 17.82 -9.14 41.34
C CYS A 20 17.39 -10.49 41.93
N LEU A 21 18.32 -11.16 42.61
CA LEU A 21 18.02 -12.27 43.53
C LEU A 21 17.70 -11.66 44.88
N ILE A 22 16.45 -11.81 45.33
CA ILE A 22 16.03 -11.52 46.70
C ILE A 22 16.38 -12.74 47.57
N PRO A 23 17.20 -12.62 48.62
CA PRO A 23 17.37 -13.68 49.61
C PRO A 23 16.44 -13.40 50.79
N TYR A 24 15.49 -14.29 51.07
CA TYR A 24 14.83 -14.35 52.38
C TYR A 24 15.50 -15.45 53.20
N SER A 25 16.08 -15.06 54.33
CA SER A 25 16.69 -15.96 55.31
C SER A 25 15.81 -16.08 56.57
N LYS A 26 15.63 -17.33 56.97
CA LYS A 26 15.27 -17.94 58.27
C LYS A 26 14.72 -17.06 59.40
N GLY A 27 13.55 -17.49 59.91
CA GLY A 27 13.13 -17.39 61.30
C GLY A 27 12.31 -18.64 61.67
N ALA A 28 12.68 -19.34 62.75
CA ALA A 28 12.14 -20.63 63.17
C ALA A 28 11.25 -20.52 64.42
N SER A 29 10.18 -21.32 64.49
CA SER A 29 9.61 -21.99 65.69
C SER A 29 8.36 -22.80 65.27
N ARG A 30 8.41 -24.15 65.33
CA ARG A 30 7.65 -25.06 66.24
C ARG A 30 6.18 -24.66 66.43
N VAL A 31 5.19 -25.50 66.15
CA VAL A 31 4.80 -26.73 66.90
C VAL A 31 4.07 -27.76 66.01
N ASP A 32 4.16 -29.03 66.43
CA ASP A 32 3.66 -30.32 65.93
C ASP A 32 2.19 -30.44 65.48
N SER A 33 1.92 -31.32 64.50
CA SER A 33 1.38 -32.68 64.77
C SER A 33 0.99 -33.46 63.48
N HIS A 34 1.58 -34.66 63.37
CA HIS A 34 1.10 -35.93 62.81
C HIS A 34 0.08 -35.98 61.67
N LEU A 35 0.48 -36.53 60.50
CA LEU A 35 0.10 -37.88 60.07
C LEU A 35 0.93 -38.32 58.84
N SER A 36 1.67 -39.41 58.97
CA SER A 36 2.39 -40.12 57.92
C SER A 36 1.52 -41.25 57.36
N VAL A 37 1.57 -41.53 56.04
CA VAL A 37 1.73 -42.90 55.51
C VAL A 37 1.92 -42.98 53.97
N PHE A 38 2.99 -43.70 53.62
CA PHE A 38 3.37 -44.44 52.39
C PHE A 38 3.69 -43.77 51.03
N LEU A 39 5.01 -43.74 50.76
CA LEU A 39 5.68 -43.71 49.46
C LEU A 39 5.34 -44.93 48.57
N LYS A 40 5.28 -44.70 47.26
CA LYS A 40 5.84 -45.60 46.24
C LYS A 40 6.60 -44.79 45.18
N THR A 41 7.90 -45.06 45.12
CA THR A 41 8.88 -44.62 44.12
C THR A 41 8.66 -45.30 42.77
N SER A 42 8.79 -44.56 41.67
CA SER A 42 9.27 -45.13 40.40
C SER A 42 10.05 -44.09 39.61
N VAL A 43 11.35 -44.31 39.55
CA VAL A 43 12.32 -43.60 38.72
C VAL A 43 12.21 -44.17 37.30
N ARG A 44 11.95 -43.32 36.29
CA ARG A 44 12.19 -43.68 34.89
C ARG A 44 13.26 -42.75 34.30
N ARG A 45 14.33 -43.40 33.84
CA ARG A 45 15.50 -42.83 33.14
C ARG A 45 15.07 -42.12 31.86
N LEU A 46 15.60 -40.92 31.63
CA LEU A 46 15.72 -40.35 30.29
C LEU A 46 16.77 -41.14 29.50
N THR A 47 16.36 -41.72 28.38
CA THR A 47 17.27 -42.21 27.35
C THR A 47 17.42 -41.16 26.26
N SER A 48 18.67 -40.81 26.00
CA SER A 48 19.18 -39.97 24.92
C SER A 48 18.73 -40.46 23.54
N LEU A 49 18.16 -39.56 22.73
CA LEU A 49 17.98 -39.77 21.28
C LEU A 49 19.12 -39.06 20.51
N PRO A 50 19.61 -39.65 19.40
CA PRO A 50 20.84 -39.21 18.76
C PRO A 50 20.64 -37.96 17.87
N ARG A 51 21.65 -37.09 17.90
CA ARG A 51 21.87 -35.99 16.95
C ARG A 51 21.95 -36.53 15.53
N VAL A 52 20.97 -36.19 14.68
CA VAL A 52 21.10 -36.32 13.23
C VAL A 52 21.68 -35.02 12.68
N ARG A 53 22.88 -35.13 12.14
CA ARG A 53 23.66 -34.06 11.49
C ARG A 53 23.23 -34.01 10.01
N TRP A 54 22.47 -33.00 9.61
CA TRP A 54 22.15 -32.78 8.20
C TRP A 54 23.27 -31.96 7.53
N VAL A 55 23.90 -32.58 6.54
CA VAL A 55 24.82 -31.96 5.59
C VAL A 55 24.01 -31.64 4.32
N PRO A 56 24.07 -30.43 3.74
CA PRO A 56 23.39 -30.16 2.49
C PRO A 56 24.26 -30.65 1.32
N ASN A 57 23.83 -31.70 0.65
CA ASN A 57 24.33 -32.03 -0.68
C ASN A 57 23.57 -31.23 -1.73
N SER A 58 24.35 -30.53 -2.54
CA SER A 58 23.99 -29.90 -3.79
C SER A 58 23.29 -30.87 -4.74
N THR A 59 22.07 -30.54 -5.15
CA THR A 59 21.47 -31.06 -6.38
C THR A 59 20.72 -29.94 -7.08
N GLY A 60 21.13 -29.69 -8.32
CA GLY A 60 20.62 -28.61 -9.16
C GLY A 60 19.15 -28.82 -9.52
N VAL A 61 18.40 -27.73 -9.48
CA VAL A 61 17.05 -27.67 -10.03
C VAL A 61 17.12 -26.97 -11.38
N ARG A 62 16.79 -27.75 -12.42
CA ARG A 62 16.60 -27.30 -13.80
C ARG A 62 15.46 -26.28 -13.85
N PHE A 63 15.73 -25.13 -14.47
CA PHE A 63 14.72 -24.22 -14.96
C PHE A 63 13.86 -24.93 -16.03
N MET A 64 12.55 -25.01 -15.81
CA MET A 64 11.59 -25.22 -16.91
C MET A 64 11.07 -23.86 -17.37
N SER A 65 11.59 -23.43 -18.52
CA SER A 65 11.07 -22.35 -19.33
C SER A 65 9.88 -22.88 -20.14
N LEU A 66 8.68 -22.41 -19.85
CA LEU A 66 7.56 -22.50 -20.80
C LEU A 66 7.56 -21.20 -21.61
N GLY A 67 8.28 -21.24 -22.73
CA GLY A 67 8.15 -20.26 -23.80
C GLY A 67 6.97 -20.65 -24.70
N THR A 68 6.06 -19.72 -24.93
CA THR A 68 5.15 -19.78 -26.07
C THR A 68 5.73 -18.93 -27.18
N ALA A 69 6.33 -19.60 -28.16
CA ALA A 69 6.73 -19.02 -29.44
C ALA A 69 5.50 -18.84 -30.34
N GLY A 70 5.59 -17.85 -31.22
CA GLY A 70 4.48 -17.29 -31.98
C GLY A 70 3.96 -18.14 -33.15
N ARG A 71 2.88 -17.62 -33.74
CA ARG A 71 2.44 -17.97 -35.09
C ARG A 71 2.25 -16.70 -35.90
N THR A 72 3.02 -16.60 -36.96
CA THR A 72 2.89 -15.63 -38.06
C THR A 72 2.06 -16.19 -39.21
N ALA A 73 1.49 -15.23 -39.97
CA ALA A 73 1.18 -15.23 -41.40
C ALA A 73 -0.28 -15.54 -41.82
N PRO A 74 -0.72 -15.11 -43.03
CA PRO A 74 -0.11 -14.19 -44.01
C PRO A 74 -1.02 -13.02 -44.44
N GLY A 75 -0.42 -12.04 -45.12
CA GLY A 75 -1.13 -10.93 -45.75
C GLY A 75 -1.79 -11.28 -47.09
N ARG A 76 -2.66 -10.37 -47.57
CA ARG A 76 -2.97 -10.22 -48.99
C ARG A 76 -3.36 -8.78 -49.31
N THR A 77 -2.80 -8.31 -50.42
CA THR A 77 -2.80 -6.95 -50.94
C THR A 77 -3.99 -6.64 -51.87
N ARG A 78 -4.30 -5.32 -51.94
CA ARG A 78 -4.64 -4.50 -53.14
C ARG A 78 -6.09 -4.56 -53.71
N ARG A 79 -6.76 -3.40 -53.78
CA ARG A 79 -6.90 -2.54 -55.01
C ARG A 79 -7.99 -1.44 -54.87
N GLY A 80 -7.74 -0.31 -55.55
CA GLY A 80 -8.73 0.61 -56.16
C GLY A 80 -9.12 1.82 -55.27
N ALA A 81 -8.84 3.10 -55.53
CA ALA A 81 -8.77 3.96 -56.72
C ALA A 81 -10.06 4.81 -56.97
N VAL A 82 -9.92 6.13 -56.74
CA VAL A 82 -10.38 7.31 -57.53
C VAL A 82 -11.87 7.74 -57.54
N LEU A 83 -12.07 9.05 -57.28
CA LEU A 83 -12.92 10.09 -57.94
C LEU A 83 -13.62 10.97 -56.88
N VAL A 84 -13.25 12.24 -56.67
CA VAL A 84 -13.43 13.50 -57.47
C VAL A 84 -14.88 14.03 -57.49
N ALA A 85 -15.04 15.25 -56.95
CA ALA A 85 -15.91 16.39 -57.37
C ALA A 85 -16.32 17.16 -56.08
N GLY A 86 -16.27 18.49 -55.93
CA GLY A 86 -16.09 19.60 -56.87
C GLY A 86 -17.11 20.71 -56.54
N ALA A 87 -16.62 21.91 -56.15
CA ALA A 87 -17.21 23.27 -56.25
C ALA A 87 -18.68 23.52 -55.77
N ALA A 88 -19.19 24.71 -55.43
CA ALA A 88 -18.82 26.09 -55.66
C ALA A 88 -19.54 27.02 -54.64
N ALA A 89 -19.06 28.26 -54.57
CA ALA A 89 -19.55 29.37 -53.75
C ALA A 89 -20.78 30.12 -54.32
N THR A 90 -21.42 30.96 -53.48
CA THR A 90 -21.88 32.37 -53.69
C THR A 90 -23.17 32.65 -52.86
N VAL A 91 -23.25 33.56 -51.86
CA VAL A 91 -23.12 35.04 -51.74
C VAL A 91 -24.48 35.74 -51.54
N ALA A 92 -24.52 36.64 -50.53
CA ALA A 92 -25.43 37.77 -50.24
C ALA A 92 -26.85 37.43 -49.74
N GLY A 93 -27.42 38.09 -48.71
CA GLY A 93 -27.05 39.27 -47.92
C GLY A 93 -28.35 40.02 -47.54
N PHE A 94 -28.47 40.59 -46.34
CA PHE A 94 -29.13 41.88 -46.09
C PHE A 94 -28.93 42.37 -44.65
N VAL A 95 -28.87 43.69 -44.53
CA VAL A 95 -28.38 44.56 -43.45
C VAL A 95 -29.51 44.91 -42.46
N ALA A 96 -29.21 45.12 -41.16
CA ALA A 96 -29.33 46.45 -40.52
C ALA A 96 -29.38 46.46 -38.97
N SER A 97 -28.62 47.44 -38.47
CA SER A 97 -28.82 48.31 -37.31
C SER A 97 -28.20 47.98 -35.95
N ALA A 98 -27.31 48.90 -35.60
CA ALA A 98 -26.49 49.02 -34.43
C ALA A 98 -27.23 49.68 -33.26
N THR A 99 -26.79 49.38 -32.04
CA THR A 99 -26.71 50.38 -30.96
C THR A 99 -25.45 50.16 -30.13
N HIS A 100 -24.78 51.28 -29.87
CA HIS A 100 -23.55 51.45 -29.09
C HIS A 100 -23.71 51.02 -27.63
N PHE A 101 -22.71 50.34 -27.07
CA PHE A 101 -22.17 50.64 -25.75
C PHE A 101 -20.69 50.19 -25.70
N GLN A 102 -19.77 51.14 -25.84
CA GLN A 102 -18.36 50.93 -25.48
C GLN A 102 -18.26 51.00 -23.95
N ARG A 103 -17.90 49.88 -23.32
CA ARG A 103 -17.36 49.88 -21.96
C ARG A 103 -15.93 49.37 -22.07
N ALA A 104 -14.98 50.26 -21.81
CA ALA A 104 -13.58 49.92 -21.68
C ALA A 104 -13.42 49.07 -20.39
N GLU A 105 -13.11 47.78 -20.55
CA GLU A 105 -12.53 46.99 -19.46
C GLU A 105 -11.03 47.24 -19.47
N MET A 106 -10.58 48.00 -18.46
CA MET A 106 -9.18 48.07 -18.08
C MET A 106 -8.80 46.71 -17.53
N ALA A 107 -8.14 45.88 -18.35
CA ALA A 107 -7.49 44.68 -17.90
C ALA A 107 -6.36 45.07 -16.92
N SER A 108 -6.63 44.99 -15.63
CA SER A 108 -5.57 44.92 -14.63
C SER A 108 -4.88 43.57 -14.81
N VAL A 109 -3.74 43.58 -15.49
CA VAL A 109 -2.80 42.45 -15.48
C VAL A 109 -2.24 42.37 -14.07
N ILE A 110 -2.91 41.61 -13.22
CA ILE A 110 -2.33 41.08 -11.99
C ILE A 110 -1.24 40.09 -12.44
N PRO A 111 -0.02 40.13 -11.90
CA PRO A 111 1.00 39.15 -12.26
C PRO A 111 0.50 37.76 -11.85
N LYS A 112 0.25 36.88 -12.83
CA LYS A 112 -0.11 35.46 -12.61
C LYS A 112 0.91 34.70 -11.73
N THR A 113 2.06 35.29 -11.45
CA THR A 113 3.10 34.71 -10.60
C THR A 113 2.73 34.71 -9.12
N GLU A 114 1.99 35.69 -8.58
CA GLU A 114 1.73 35.75 -7.13
C GLU A 114 0.56 34.86 -6.68
N GLU A 115 -0.48 34.66 -7.50
CA GLU A 115 -1.64 33.83 -7.13
C GLU A 115 -1.29 32.33 -7.12
N GLU A 116 -0.53 31.83 -8.11
CA GLU A 116 -0.10 30.42 -8.15
C GLU A 116 1.02 30.10 -7.12
N ASP A 117 1.78 31.11 -6.68
CA ASP A 117 2.80 30.97 -5.62
C ASP A 117 2.20 30.68 -4.24
N THR A 118 0.90 30.94 -4.05
CA THR A 118 0.21 30.63 -2.79
C THR A 118 -0.37 29.21 -2.74
N GLU A 119 -0.68 28.56 -3.87
CA GLU A 119 -1.48 27.32 -3.83
C GLU A 119 -0.75 26.13 -3.18
N ILE A 120 0.52 25.87 -3.55
CA ILE A 120 1.30 24.78 -2.95
C ILE A 120 1.59 25.08 -1.48
N ALA A 121 2.00 26.31 -1.17
CA ALA A 121 2.31 26.72 0.19
C ALA A 121 1.10 26.60 1.13
N GLU A 122 -0.10 27.00 0.67
CA GLU A 122 -1.35 26.83 1.44
C GLU A 122 -1.70 25.35 1.61
N LYS A 123 -1.60 24.53 0.56
CA LYS A 123 -1.83 23.07 0.66
C LYS A 123 -0.88 22.41 1.66
N CYS A 124 0.40 22.80 1.67
CA CYS A 124 1.38 22.27 2.62
C CYS A 124 1.00 22.48 4.08
N LYS A 125 0.24 23.54 4.42
CA LYS A 125 -0.25 23.77 5.80
C LYS A 125 -1.27 22.73 6.25
N THR A 126 -1.90 22.03 5.31
CA THR A 126 -2.88 20.98 5.59
C THR A 126 -2.24 19.62 5.81
N PHE A 127 -0.94 19.45 5.61
CA PHE A 127 -0.28 18.17 5.77
C PHE A 127 0.03 17.85 7.24
N MET A 128 0.33 16.58 7.53
CA MET A 128 0.70 16.14 8.89
C MET A 128 2.04 16.74 9.35
N SER A 129 2.89 17.14 8.41
CA SER A 129 4.22 17.73 8.60
C SER A 129 4.61 18.48 7.31
N PRO A 130 5.58 19.43 7.35
CA PRO A 130 6.18 19.98 6.14
C PRO A 130 6.70 18.88 5.20
N PRO A 131 6.69 19.11 3.86
CA PRO A 131 7.12 18.15 2.86
C PRO A 131 8.55 17.64 3.02
N CYS A 132 8.82 16.51 2.35
CA CYS A 132 10.16 15.94 2.33
C CYS A 132 11.07 16.82 1.46
N THR A 133 10.56 17.25 0.31
CA THR A 133 11.21 18.23 -0.57
C THR A 133 10.91 19.65 -0.10
N ASP A 134 11.89 20.55 -0.21
CA ASP A 134 11.71 21.96 0.15
C ASP A 134 10.56 22.60 -0.65
N VAL A 135 9.70 23.37 0.02
CA VAL A 135 8.51 23.98 -0.57
C VAL A 135 8.85 24.87 -1.77
N LYS A 136 9.99 25.57 -1.76
CA LYS A 136 10.43 26.40 -2.89
C LYS A 136 10.79 25.55 -4.09
N VAL A 137 11.38 24.37 -3.88
CA VAL A 137 11.71 23.42 -4.95
C VAL A 137 10.44 22.83 -5.54
N LEU A 138 9.46 22.47 -4.70
CA LEU A 138 8.14 22.03 -5.15
C LEU A 138 7.46 23.12 -6.00
N GLN A 139 7.49 24.38 -5.57
CA GLN A 139 6.93 25.49 -6.33
C GLN A 139 7.62 25.66 -7.69
N GLN A 140 8.94 25.65 -7.73
CA GLN A 140 9.72 25.77 -8.97
C GLN A 140 9.47 24.62 -9.96
N ARG A 141 9.15 23.43 -9.46
CA ARG A 141 8.95 22.21 -10.24
C ARG A 141 7.52 21.71 -10.18
N LYS A 142 6.55 22.62 -10.05
CA LYS A 142 5.13 22.26 -9.84
C LYS A 142 4.53 21.35 -10.91
N GLU A 143 5.02 21.46 -12.14
CA GLU A 143 4.56 20.64 -13.28
C GLU A 143 5.21 19.26 -13.32
N GLU A 144 6.33 19.04 -12.61
CA GLU A 144 7.00 17.74 -12.61
C GLU A 144 6.15 16.69 -11.87
N MET A 145 6.12 15.47 -12.43
CA MET A 145 5.36 14.36 -11.85
C MET A 145 5.80 14.03 -10.42
N CYS A 146 7.10 14.17 -10.11
CA CYS A 146 7.62 14.02 -8.76
C CYS A 146 6.95 14.98 -7.76
N THR A 147 6.82 16.26 -8.11
CA THR A 147 6.15 17.25 -7.25
C THR A 147 4.69 16.91 -7.07
N ARG A 148 3.99 16.63 -8.16
CA ARG A 148 2.54 16.33 -8.13
C ARG A 148 2.22 15.07 -7.34
N MET A 149 3.07 14.05 -7.46
CA MET A 149 2.94 12.83 -6.68
C MET A 149 3.31 13.03 -5.21
N GLU A 150 4.34 13.81 -4.87
CA GLU A 150 4.65 14.14 -3.47
C GLU A 150 3.47 14.86 -2.80
N MET A 151 2.86 15.83 -3.50
CA MET A 151 1.67 16.52 -2.99
C MET A 151 0.49 15.55 -2.79
N LEU A 152 0.23 14.65 -3.74
CA LEU A 152 -0.85 13.65 -3.64
C LEU A 152 -0.66 12.71 -2.43
N ILE A 153 0.54 12.17 -2.24
CA ILE A 153 0.78 11.19 -1.15
C ILE A 153 0.73 11.86 0.23
N MET A 154 1.13 13.14 0.33
CA MET A 154 1.03 13.93 1.54
C MET A 154 -0.41 14.32 1.87
N GLU A 155 -1.19 14.71 0.86
CA GLU A 155 -2.63 14.95 0.97
C GLU A 155 -3.34 13.68 1.46
N THR A 156 -3.08 12.55 0.79
CA THR A 156 -3.65 11.24 1.15
C THR A 156 -3.31 10.84 2.60
N GLN A 157 -2.05 11.03 3.02
CA GLN A 157 -1.64 10.76 4.40
C GLN A 157 -2.45 11.62 5.39
N ALA A 158 -2.55 12.92 5.12
CA ALA A 158 -3.18 13.87 6.02
C ALA A 158 -4.70 13.66 6.12
N GLU A 159 -5.38 13.46 4.99
CA GLU A 159 -6.81 13.16 4.96
C GLU A 159 -7.13 11.86 5.69
N PHE A 160 -6.38 10.79 5.41
CA PHE A 160 -6.63 9.51 6.04
C PHE A 160 -6.32 9.55 7.55
N CYS A 161 -5.23 10.20 7.97
CA CYS A 161 -4.94 10.39 9.39
C CYS A 161 -6.07 11.15 10.09
N ARG A 162 -6.51 12.29 9.54
CA ARG A 162 -7.61 13.08 10.13
C ARG A 162 -8.90 12.27 10.25
N ALA A 163 -9.28 11.53 9.21
CA ALA A 163 -10.48 10.70 9.23
C ALA A 163 -10.41 9.62 10.34
N LEU A 164 -9.24 9.02 10.56
CA LEU A 164 -9.03 8.06 11.64
C LEU A 164 -9.03 8.75 13.02
N GLU A 165 -8.41 9.91 13.18
CA GLU A 165 -8.42 10.68 14.44
C GLU A 165 -9.84 11.08 14.86
N GLU A 166 -10.67 11.48 13.90
CA GLU A 166 -12.07 11.87 14.15
C GLU A 166 -12.89 10.71 14.74
N VAL A 167 -12.66 9.50 14.22
CA VAL A 167 -13.36 8.30 14.69
C VAL A 167 -12.76 7.76 16.00
N ASP A 168 -11.44 7.77 16.15
CA ASP A 168 -10.77 7.22 17.32
C ASP A 168 -10.91 8.14 18.55
N GLY A 169 -10.69 9.44 18.36
CA GLY A 169 -10.49 10.45 19.41
C GLY A 169 -9.02 10.62 19.81
N GLY A 170 -8.13 9.68 19.45
CA GLY A 170 -6.68 9.79 19.59
C GLY A 170 -6.02 10.68 18.53
N LYS A 171 -4.72 10.94 18.70
CA LYS A 171 -3.89 11.72 17.77
C LYS A 171 -2.70 10.91 17.27
N PHE A 172 -2.31 11.10 16.01
CA PHE A 172 -1.10 10.52 15.46
C PHE A 172 0.14 11.20 16.04
N LYS A 173 1.14 10.38 16.39
CA LYS A 173 2.51 10.85 16.56
C LYS A 173 3.16 10.94 15.18
N VAL A 174 3.62 12.13 14.84
CA VAL A 174 4.23 12.43 13.54
C VAL A 174 5.75 12.51 13.72
N ASP A 175 6.48 11.67 12.99
CA ASP A 175 7.94 11.65 12.96
C ASP A 175 8.45 11.91 11.54
N ARG A 176 9.11 13.05 11.34
CA ARG A 176 9.76 13.42 10.07
C ARG A 176 11.24 13.08 10.15
N TRP A 177 11.71 12.29 9.19
CA TRP A 177 13.10 11.81 9.15
C TRP A 177 13.72 12.02 7.77
N GLU A 178 15.05 12.05 7.73
CA GLU A 178 15.85 12.29 6.52
C GLU A 178 16.91 11.20 6.35
N ARG A 179 17.33 10.96 5.10
CA ARG A 179 18.40 10.01 4.76
C ARG A 179 19.64 10.74 4.30
N LYS A 180 20.79 10.31 4.82
CA LYS A 180 22.11 10.78 4.35
C LYS A 180 22.34 10.54 2.86
N GLU A 181 21.76 9.49 2.30
CA GLU A 181 21.88 9.11 0.89
C GLU A 181 20.94 9.88 -0.05
N GLY A 182 20.04 10.70 0.49
CA GLY A 182 19.04 11.46 -0.26
C GLY A 182 17.60 11.08 0.12
N GLY A 183 16.77 12.11 0.24
CA GLY A 183 15.36 12.00 0.60
C GLY A 183 15.08 11.84 2.09
N GLY A 184 13.91 11.31 2.40
CA GLY A 184 13.38 11.19 3.76
C GLY A 184 11.98 10.59 3.78
N GLY A 185 11.25 10.85 4.86
CA GLY A 185 9.88 10.41 5.02
C GLY A 185 9.20 10.99 6.25
N ILE A 186 7.90 10.71 6.34
CA ILE A 186 7.05 11.13 7.44
C ILE A 186 6.27 9.89 7.89
N SER A 187 6.49 9.49 9.13
CA SER A 187 5.79 8.38 9.76
C SER A 187 4.74 8.90 10.72
N CYS A 188 3.46 8.66 10.40
CA CYS A 188 2.35 8.93 11.31
C CYS A 188 1.95 7.62 11.98
N VAL A 189 2.07 7.55 13.31
CA VAL A 189 1.72 6.37 14.10
C VAL A 189 0.73 6.72 15.20
N LEU A 190 -0.42 6.04 15.22
CA LEU A 190 -1.38 6.01 16.33
C LEU A 190 -1.36 4.59 16.92
N GLN A 191 -1.24 4.50 18.25
CA GLN A 191 -1.14 3.25 18.99
C GLN A 191 -1.99 3.32 20.23
N ASP A 192 -2.52 2.16 20.63
CA ASP A 192 -3.35 2.02 21.83
C ASP A 192 -4.55 2.99 21.82
N GLY A 193 -5.10 3.23 20.63
CA GLY A 193 -6.28 4.05 20.40
C GLY A 193 -7.56 3.33 20.83
N ARG A 194 -8.65 4.10 20.91
CA ARG A 194 -9.95 3.57 21.32
C ARG A 194 -10.54 2.61 20.29
N VAL A 195 -10.38 2.95 19.01
CA VAL A 195 -10.90 2.20 17.87
C VAL A 195 -9.76 1.45 17.17
N PHE A 196 -8.59 2.07 17.06
CA PHE A 196 -7.42 1.50 16.38
C PHE A 196 -6.33 1.11 17.37
N GLU A 197 -6.09 -0.19 17.51
CA GLU A 197 -4.98 -0.74 18.29
C GLU A 197 -3.63 -0.26 17.75
N LYS A 198 -3.50 -0.24 16.42
CA LYS A 198 -2.33 0.31 15.74
C LYS A 198 -2.69 0.81 14.34
N ALA A 199 -2.35 2.05 14.07
CA ALA A 199 -2.52 2.70 12.77
C ALA A 199 -1.19 3.32 12.35
N GLY A 200 -0.69 2.93 11.18
CA GLY A 200 0.52 3.53 10.60
C GLY A 200 0.22 4.05 9.21
N VAL A 201 0.49 5.32 8.95
CA VAL A 201 0.36 5.96 7.64
C VAL A 201 1.69 6.65 7.33
N ASN A 202 2.46 6.10 6.40
CA ASN A 202 3.84 6.51 6.15
C ASN A 202 3.98 7.08 4.74
N VAL A 203 4.67 8.22 4.63
CA VAL A 203 5.14 8.80 3.38
C VAL A 203 6.66 8.61 3.30
N SER A 204 7.17 8.29 2.13
CA SER A 204 8.60 8.30 1.85
C SER A 204 8.85 8.94 0.50
N VAL A 205 9.89 9.78 0.43
CA VAL A 205 10.37 10.43 -0.79
C VAL A 205 11.88 10.22 -0.81
N VAL A 206 12.36 9.32 -1.66
CA VAL A 206 13.75 8.89 -1.72
C VAL A 206 14.29 9.20 -3.11
N PHE A 207 15.44 9.85 -3.16
CA PHE A 207 16.15 10.10 -4.40
C PHE A 207 17.63 9.77 -4.22
N GLY A 208 18.30 9.42 -5.31
CA GLY A 208 19.71 9.04 -5.28
C GLY A 208 20.14 8.42 -6.61
N ASN A 209 21.17 7.58 -6.57
CA ASN A 209 21.58 6.77 -7.72
C ASN A 209 21.27 5.30 -7.46
N LEU A 210 20.76 4.59 -8.46
CA LEU A 210 20.54 3.16 -8.34
C LEU A 210 21.86 2.42 -8.12
N THR A 211 21.88 1.56 -7.10
CA THR A 211 22.94 0.57 -6.91
C THR A 211 22.96 -0.42 -8.08
N GLU A 212 24.10 -1.05 -8.36
CA GLU A 212 24.20 -2.07 -9.39
C GLU A 212 23.25 -3.25 -9.15
N GLU A 213 23.04 -3.64 -7.89
CA GLU A 213 22.15 -4.72 -7.49
C GLU A 213 20.69 -4.39 -7.87
N ALA A 214 20.23 -3.18 -7.55
CA ALA A 214 18.89 -2.72 -7.91
C ALA A 214 18.71 -2.65 -9.44
N ALA A 215 19.72 -2.15 -10.17
CA ALA A 215 19.69 -2.13 -11.63
C ALA A 215 19.67 -3.55 -12.24
N LYS A 216 20.43 -4.51 -11.68
CA LYS A 216 20.40 -5.92 -12.08
C LYS A 216 19.02 -6.54 -11.86
N GLN A 217 18.38 -6.26 -10.72
CA GLN A 217 17.02 -6.73 -10.44
C GLN A 217 16.01 -6.14 -11.43
N MET A 218 16.07 -4.84 -11.73
CA MET A 218 15.18 -4.21 -12.73
C MET A 218 15.36 -4.80 -14.13
N ARG A 219 16.62 -5.05 -14.54
CA ARG A 219 16.92 -5.73 -15.81
C ARG A 219 16.38 -7.15 -15.87
N SER A 220 16.43 -7.90 -14.77
CA SER A 220 15.85 -9.25 -14.70
C SER A 220 14.33 -9.27 -14.89
N ARG A 221 13.65 -8.14 -14.63
CA ARG A 221 12.21 -7.94 -14.86
C ARG A 221 11.91 -7.34 -16.25
N GLY A 222 12.92 -7.23 -17.13
CA GLY A 222 12.75 -6.78 -18.51
C GLY A 222 12.96 -5.29 -18.76
N LYS A 223 13.33 -4.48 -17.75
CA LYS A 223 13.62 -3.05 -17.95
C LYS A 223 15.01 -2.86 -18.56
N VAL A 224 15.12 -2.04 -19.61
CA VAL A 224 16.39 -1.77 -20.31
C VAL A 224 16.93 -0.42 -19.85
N LEU A 225 17.88 -0.41 -18.91
CA LEU A 225 18.37 0.83 -18.30
C LEU A 225 19.66 1.35 -18.96
N LYS A 226 19.62 2.58 -19.49
CA LYS A 226 20.77 3.27 -20.11
C LYS A 226 21.34 4.35 -19.19
N GLY A 227 22.35 4.00 -18.39
CA GLY A 227 23.00 4.95 -17.48
C GLY A 227 23.91 5.95 -18.18
N LYS A 228 23.97 7.18 -17.66
CA LYS A 228 25.00 8.18 -18.02
C LYS A 228 26.20 7.98 -17.11
N ASP A 229 27.38 7.79 -17.66
CA ASP A 229 28.63 7.66 -16.86
C ASP A 229 28.55 6.57 -15.78
N GLY A 230 27.76 5.51 -16.02
CA GLY A 230 27.51 4.44 -15.06
C GLY A 230 26.54 4.77 -13.92
N LYS A 231 25.98 5.99 -13.87
CA LYS A 231 24.99 6.42 -12.90
C LYS A 231 23.57 6.37 -13.48
N LEU A 232 22.62 6.07 -12.61
CA LEU A 232 21.19 6.00 -12.89
C LEU A 232 20.47 6.76 -11.77
N PRO A 233 20.35 8.09 -11.87
CA PRO A 233 19.58 8.88 -10.93
C PRO A 233 18.15 8.36 -10.88
N PHE A 234 17.60 8.20 -9.67
CA PHE A 234 16.22 7.77 -9.50
C PHE A 234 15.53 8.61 -8.44
N CYS A 235 14.21 8.67 -8.56
CA CYS A 235 13.31 9.16 -7.54
C CYS A 235 12.23 8.10 -7.29
N ALA A 236 11.97 7.81 -6.01
CA ALA A 236 10.97 6.86 -5.57
C ALA A 236 10.18 7.50 -4.43
N MET A 237 8.86 7.55 -4.58
CA MET A 237 8.00 8.12 -3.55
C MET A 237 6.71 7.34 -3.40
N GLY A 238 6.12 7.38 -2.21
CA GLY A 238 4.83 6.74 -2.00
C GLY A 238 4.27 6.94 -0.60
N VAL A 239 2.96 6.72 -0.50
CA VAL A 239 2.25 6.52 0.76
C VAL A 239 2.02 5.03 0.96
N SER A 240 2.19 4.54 2.19
CA SER A 240 1.86 3.18 2.59
C SER A 240 1.22 3.18 3.97
N SER A 241 0.15 2.40 4.13
CA SER A 241 -0.62 2.36 5.36
C SER A 241 -1.04 0.94 5.71
N VAL A 242 -1.07 0.65 7.01
CA VAL A 242 -1.71 -0.54 7.58
C VAL A 242 -2.43 -0.12 8.86
N ILE A 243 -3.71 -0.41 8.94
CA ILE A 243 -4.57 -0.07 10.08
C ILE A 243 -5.14 -1.33 10.70
N HIS A 244 -4.94 -1.49 12.00
CA HIS A 244 -5.42 -2.60 12.82
C HIS A 244 -6.43 -2.09 13.85
N PRO A 245 -7.74 -2.29 13.60
CA PRO A 245 -8.78 -1.98 14.57
C PRO A 245 -8.75 -2.87 15.81
N THR A 246 -9.23 -2.37 16.94
CA THR A 246 -9.37 -3.16 18.16
C THR A 246 -10.55 -4.13 18.07
N ASN A 247 -11.68 -3.71 17.49
CA ASN A 247 -12.86 -4.57 17.35
C ASN A 247 -12.65 -5.64 16.25
N PRO A 248 -12.84 -6.96 16.52
CA PRO A 248 -12.73 -8.03 15.53
C PRO A 248 -13.61 -7.83 14.29
N HIS A 249 -14.77 -7.18 14.45
CA HIS A 249 -15.74 -6.93 13.39
C HIS A 249 -15.33 -5.80 12.44
N ILE A 250 -14.34 -4.98 12.81
CA ILE A 250 -13.78 -3.97 11.91
C ILE A 250 -12.55 -4.56 11.19
N PRO A 251 -12.53 -4.60 9.85
CA PRO A 251 -11.42 -5.18 9.10
C PRO A 251 -10.13 -4.38 9.22
N THR A 252 -9.00 -5.09 9.15
CA THR A 252 -7.71 -4.47 8.86
C THR A 252 -7.70 -3.99 7.41
N VAL A 253 -7.17 -2.80 7.15
CA VAL A 253 -6.97 -2.29 5.78
C VAL A 253 -5.50 -2.01 5.52
N HIS A 254 -5.08 -2.26 4.29
CA HIS A 254 -3.78 -1.85 3.78
C HIS A 254 -3.99 -1.07 2.48
N PHE A 255 -3.19 -0.02 2.29
CA PHE A 255 -3.04 0.58 0.97
C PHE A 255 -1.61 1.06 0.74
N ASN A 256 -1.26 1.16 -0.54
CA ASN A 256 -0.02 1.75 -1.00
C ASN A 256 -0.24 2.42 -2.36
N TYR A 257 0.29 3.62 -2.54
CA TYR A 257 0.38 4.27 -3.85
C TYR A 257 1.76 4.88 -4.00
N ARG A 258 2.47 4.50 -5.05
CA ARG A 258 3.88 4.84 -5.26
C ARG A 258 4.17 5.16 -6.71
N TYR A 259 5.21 5.96 -6.88
CA TYR A 259 5.75 6.38 -8.16
C TYR A 259 7.26 6.18 -8.14
N PHE A 260 7.78 5.79 -9.29
CA PHE A 260 9.21 5.60 -9.50
C PHE A 260 9.60 6.22 -10.84
N GLU A 261 10.72 6.95 -10.87
CA GLU A 261 11.34 7.41 -12.10
C GLU A 261 12.86 7.23 -12.07
N ILE A 262 13.44 6.93 -13.24
CA ILE A 262 14.87 6.83 -13.49
C ILE A 262 15.19 7.78 -14.63
N GLU A 263 16.19 8.63 -14.45
CA GLU A 263 16.75 9.45 -15.51
C GLU A 263 17.82 8.66 -16.28
N GLU A 264 17.65 8.54 -17.59
CA GLU A 264 18.60 7.90 -18.50
C GLU A 264 19.63 8.90 -19.04
N GLY A 265 20.72 8.41 -19.62
CA GLY A 265 21.82 9.27 -20.05
C GLY A 265 21.54 10.22 -21.20
N ASP A 266 20.45 9.99 -21.95
CA ASP A 266 19.93 10.91 -22.97
C ASP A 266 18.94 11.95 -22.43
N GLY A 267 18.68 11.95 -21.12
CA GLY A 267 17.73 12.84 -20.45
C GLY A 267 16.27 12.36 -20.50
N THR A 268 16.00 11.20 -21.10
CA THR A 268 14.67 10.57 -21.02
C THR A 268 14.44 9.95 -19.65
N LYS A 269 13.17 9.77 -19.27
CA LYS A 269 12.79 9.15 -18.00
C LYS A 269 12.04 7.84 -18.24
N GLN A 270 12.49 6.76 -17.61
CA GLN A 270 11.64 5.59 -17.39
C GLN A 270 10.89 5.77 -16.10
N TRP A 271 9.58 5.55 -16.12
CA TRP A 271 8.74 5.75 -14.96
C TRP A 271 7.66 4.67 -14.89
N TRP A 272 7.13 4.46 -13.70
CA TRP A 272 5.95 3.63 -13.50
C TRP A 272 5.29 3.96 -12.17
N PHE A 273 3.99 3.70 -12.10
CA PHE A 273 3.24 3.70 -10.86
C PHE A 273 3.05 2.27 -10.36
N GLY A 274 2.82 2.16 -9.06
CA GLY A 274 2.35 0.94 -8.44
C GLY A 274 1.49 1.26 -7.25
N GLY A 275 0.64 0.33 -6.85
CA GLY A 275 -0.20 0.54 -5.71
C GLY A 275 -1.31 -0.48 -5.56
N GLY A 276 -2.24 -0.16 -4.68
CA GLY A 276 -3.35 -1.02 -4.33
C GLY A 276 -3.94 -0.66 -2.99
N THR A 277 -5.18 -1.11 -2.79
CA THR A 277 -5.89 -1.02 -1.52
C THR A 277 -6.59 -2.36 -1.34
N ASP A 278 -6.42 -2.98 -0.17
CA ASP A 278 -6.95 -4.31 0.13
C ASP A 278 -7.45 -4.44 1.58
N LEU A 279 -8.43 -5.33 1.76
CA LEU A 279 -9.16 -5.50 3.01
C LEU A 279 -8.94 -6.89 3.60
N THR A 280 -8.66 -6.92 4.90
CA THR A 280 -8.38 -8.14 5.68
C THR A 280 -9.34 -8.22 6.88
N PRO A 281 -10.58 -8.71 6.67
CA PRO A 281 -11.53 -8.93 7.76
C PRO A 281 -11.17 -10.13 8.63
N THR A 282 -11.59 -10.09 9.89
CA THR A 282 -11.58 -11.23 10.81
C THR A 282 -12.75 -12.17 10.52
N TYR A 283 -13.92 -11.58 10.26
CA TYR A 283 -15.17 -12.23 9.92
C TYR A 283 -15.70 -11.67 8.61
N VAL A 284 -16.23 -12.53 7.75
CA VAL A 284 -16.74 -12.10 6.46
C VAL A 284 -18.07 -11.37 6.62
N ASN A 285 -18.12 -10.12 6.18
CA ASN A 285 -19.36 -9.37 5.98
C ASN A 285 -19.55 -9.11 4.48
N LYS A 286 -20.64 -9.62 3.91
CA LYS A 286 -20.90 -9.53 2.47
C LYS A 286 -21.15 -8.10 2.00
N GLU A 287 -21.85 -7.31 2.80
CA GLU A 287 -22.14 -5.92 2.47
C GLU A 287 -20.88 -5.06 2.49
N ASP A 288 -19.99 -5.30 3.45
CA ASP A 288 -18.75 -4.55 3.56
C ASP A 288 -17.78 -4.91 2.43
N GLY A 289 -17.70 -6.20 2.08
CA GLY A 289 -16.96 -6.66 0.91
C GLY A 289 -17.48 -6.01 -0.37
N ALA A 290 -18.79 -5.99 -0.57
CA ALA A 290 -19.41 -5.33 -1.72
C ALA A 290 -19.18 -3.81 -1.72
N HIS A 291 -19.32 -3.11 -0.59
CA HIS A 291 -19.07 -1.67 -0.45
C HIS A 291 -17.62 -1.33 -0.82
N PHE A 292 -16.67 -2.06 -0.24
CA PHE A 292 -15.25 -1.85 -0.46
C PHE A 292 -14.88 -2.05 -1.93
N HIS A 293 -15.29 -3.17 -2.52
CA HIS A 293 -14.97 -3.51 -3.91
C HIS A 293 -15.72 -2.63 -4.91
N ASN A 294 -16.97 -2.23 -4.66
CA ASN A 294 -17.69 -1.29 -5.53
C ASN A 294 -17.01 0.07 -5.55
N SER A 295 -16.60 0.59 -4.39
CA SER A 295 -15.89 1.87 -4.29
C SER A 295 -14.60 1.87 -5.12
N LEU A 296 -13.83 0.77 -5.05
CA LEU A 296 -12.60 0.60 -5.85
C LEU A 296 -12.91 0.43 -7.34
N LYS A 297 -13.96 -0.33 -7.68
CA LYS A 297 -14.40 -0.53 -9.07
C LYS A 297 -14.84 0.79 -9.71
N GLU A 298 -15.63 1.60 -9.03
CA GLU A 298 -16.04 2.93 -9.49
C GLU A 298 -14.84 3.86 -9.73
N ALA A 299 -13.80 3.76 -8.90
CA ALA A 299 -12.56 4.50 -9.10
C ALA A 299 -11.83 4.03 -10.36
N CYS A 300 -11.72 2.72 -10.58
CA CYS A 300 -11.11 2.12 -11.76
C CYS A 300 -11.88 2.41 -13.06
N ASP A 301 -13.21 2.30 -13.03
CA ASP A 301 -14.07 2.44 -14.20
C ASP A 301 -14.06 3.84 -14.81
N LYS A 302 -13.67 4.87 -14.03
CA LYS A 302 -13.43 6.23 -14.54
C LYS A 302 -12.28 6.31 -15.54
N HIS A 303 -11.36 5.33 -15.53
CA HIS A 303 -10.15 5.35 -16.34
C HIS A 303 -10.14 4.23 -17.38
N HIS A 304 -10.48 3.00 -16.97
CA HIS A 304 -10.53 1.88 -17.90
C HIS A 304 -11.37 0.71 -17.36
N PRO A 305 -12.30 0.14 -18.15
CA PRO A 305 -13.22 -0.91 -17.67
C PRO A 305 -12.54 -2.24 -17.31
N GLN A 306 -11.30 -2.46 -17.76
CA GLN A 306 -10.51 -3.65 -17.39
C GLN A 306 -9.63 -3.47 -16.14
N TYR A 307 -9.47 -2.24 -15.63
CA TYR A 307 -8.58 -2.02 -14.48
C TYR A 307 -9.05 -2.76 -13.24
N TYR A 308 -10.33 -2.67 -12.87
CA TYR A 308 -10.85 -3.41 -11.73
C TYR A 308 -10.69 -4.94 -11.87
N PRO A 309 -11.20 -5.60 -12.94
CA PRO A 309 -11.10 -7.05 -13.03
C PRO A 309 -9.65 -7.56 -13.09
N ASP A 310 -8.73 -6.83 -13.74
CA ASP A 310 -7.33 -7.23 -13.81
C ASP A 310 -6.60 -7.02 -12.49
N PHE A 311 -6.77 -5.85 -11.86
CA PHE A 311 -6.09 -5.51 -10.60
C PHE A 311 -6.67 -6.25 -9.40
N LYS A 312 -7.96 -6.62 -9.43
CA LYS A 312 -8.56 -7.50 -8.44
C LYS A 312 -7.96 -8.89 -8.48
N LYS A 313 -7.93 -9.50 -9.66
CA LYS A 313 -7.29 -10.82 -9.85
C LYS A 313 -5.81 -10.79 -9.50
N TRP A 314 -5.12 -9.67 -9.76
CA TRP A 314 -3.74 -9.50 -9.34
C TRP A 314 -3.62 -9.42 -7.81
N CYS A 315 -4.50 -8.69 -7.14
CA CYS A 315 -4.54 -8.59 -5.69
C CYS A 315 -4.69 -9.98 -5.03
N ASP A 316 -5.64 -10.79 -5.52
CA ASP A 316 -5.87 -12.16 -5.05
C ASP A 316 -4.62 -13.04 -5.18
N ARG A 317 -3.91 -12.96 -6.33
CA ARG A 317 -2.66 -13.71 -6.53
C ARG A 317 -1.51 -13.20 -5.69
N TYR A 318 -1.43 -11.88 -5.50
CA TYR A 318 -0.30 -11.25 -4.84
C TYR A 318 -0.29 -11.50 -3.32
N PHE A 319 -1.46 -11.45 -2.70
CA PHE A 319 -1.63 -11.68 -1.26
C PHE A 319 -2.02 -13.12 -0.92
N TYR A 320 -1.71 -14.07 -1.81
CA TYR A 320 -1.83 -15.50 -1.54
C TYR A 320 -0.71 -15.99 -0.63
N ILE A 321 -1.04 -16.83 0.34
CA ILE A 321 -0.12 -17.43 1.31
C ILE A 321 0.06 -18.92 0.94
N PRO A 322 1.10 -19.29 0.16
CA PRO A 322 1.16 -20.61 -0.48
C PRO A 322 1.17 -21.78 0.48
N HIS A 323 1.80 -21.62 1.65
CA HIS A 323 1.89 -22.68 2.65
C HIS A 323 0.60 -22.90 3.45
N ARG A 324 -0.36 -21.97 3.39
CA ARG A 324 -1.69 -22.09 4.02
C ARG A 324 -2.80 -22.38 3.03
N GLY A 325 -2.54 -22.19 1.74
CA GLY A 325 -3.53 -22.40 0.70
C GLY A 325 -4.61 -21.31 0.64
N GLU A 326 -4.38 -20.13 1.23
CA GLU A 326 -5.39 -19.08 1.41
C GLU A 326 -4.84 -17.69 1.07
N THR A 327 -5.71 -16.73 0.74
CA THR A 327 -5.35 -15.30 0.67
C THR A 327 -5.26 -14.68 2.06
N ARG A 328 -4.52 -13.57 2.19
CA ARG A 328 -4.44 -12.79 3.44
C ARG A 328 -5.81 -12.27 3.89
N GLY A 329 -6.62 -11.81 2.93
CA GLY A 329 -7.89 -11.15 3.13
C GLY A 329 -8.80 -11.32 1.91
N ILE A 330 -9.82 -10.47 1.78
CA ILE A 330 -10.81 -10.53 0.70
C ILE A 330 -10.39 -9.75 -0.56
N GLY A 331 -9.11 -9.40 -0.64
CA GLY A 331 -8.52 -8.70 -1.77
C GLY A 331 -8.90 -7.22 -1.83
N GLY A 332 -8.94 -6.71 -3.05
CA GLY A 332 -9.13 -5.29 -3.38
C GLY A 332 -8.54 -5.05 -4.76
N ILE A 333 -7.73 -4.02 -4.95
CA ILE A 333 -6.95 -3.82 -6.18
C ILE A 333 -5.46 -3.87 -5.89
N PHE A 334 -4.68 -4.41 -6.82
CA PHE A 334 -3.22 -4.36 -6.81
C PHE A 334 -2.68 -4.18 -8.23
N PHE A 335 -1.73 -3.27 -8.39
CA PHE A 335 -1.02 -3.03 -9.64
C PHE A 335 0.45 -2.66 -9.37
N ASP A 336 1.31 -3.01 -10.32
CA ASP A 336 2.73 -2.66 -10.34
C ASP A 336 3.13 -2.47 -11.81
N ASP A 337 4.24 -1.76 -12.04
CA ASP A 337 4.74 -1.49 -13.39
C ASP A 337 3.71 -0.79 -14.31
N LEU A 338 2.84 0.07 -13.77
CA LEU A 338 1.86 0.84 -14.56
C LEU A 338 2.55 2.04 -15.23
N ASP A 339 2.95 1.86 -16.48
CA ASP A 339 3.72 2.83 -17.29
C ASP A 339 3.03 3.24 -18.60
N SER A 340 1.72 2.98 -18.72
CA SER A 340 0.90 3.26 -19.91
C SER A 340 -0.54 3.62 -19.53
N PRO A 341 -1.33 4.26 -20.43
CA PRO A 341 -0.98 4.75 -21.77
C PRO A 341 -0.08 6.02 -21.76
N SER A 342 -0.20 6.86 -20.74
CA SER A 342 0.64 8.04 -20.54
C SER A 342 0.85 8.31 -19.05
N GLN A 343 1.86 9.11 -18.71
CA GLN A 343 2.19 9.45 -17.31
C GLN A 343 1.04 10.19 -16.63
N GLU A 344 0.36 11.07 -17.36
CA GLU A 344 -0.78 11.83 -16.87
C GLU A 344 -2.01 10.96 -16.61
N GLU A 345 -2.33 10.05 -17.54
CA GLU A 345 -3.47 9.15 -17.37
C GLU A 345 -3.23 8.16 -16.21
N ALA A 346 -2.02 7.62 -16.10
CA ALA A 346 -1.65 6.75 -14.98
C ALA A 346 -1.69 7.51 -13.64
N PHE A 347 -1.21 8.76 -13.60
CA PHE A 347 -1.30 9.59 -12.40
C PHE A 347 -2.76 9.91 -12.03
N SER A 348 -3.61 10.22 -13.01
CA SER A 348 -5.04 10.48 -12.79
C SER A 348 -5.76 9.27 -12.20
N PHE A 349 -5.41 8.07 -12.67
CA PHE A 349 -5.88 6.81 -12.11
C PHE A 349 -5.43 6.64 -10.66
N VAL A 350 -4.13 6.78 -10.39
CA VAL A 350 -3.57 6.67 -9.04
C VAL A 350 -4.19 7.67 -8.07
N LYS A 351 -4.38 8.92 -8.51
CA LYS A 351 -5.07 9.96 -7.75
C LYS A 351 -6.50 9.56 -7.40
N SER A 352 -7.25 9.02 -8.37
CA SER A 352 -8.60 8.53 -8.13
C SER A 352 -8.63 7.41 -7.10
N CYS A 353 -7.71 6.45 -7.20
CA CYS A 353 -7.59 5.36 -6.23
C CYS A 353 -7.20 5.85 -4.82
N ALA A 354 -6.28 6.81 -4.72
CA ALA A 354 -5.85 7.39 -3.44
C ALA A 354 -7.00 8.11 -2.72
N HIS A 355 -7.80 8.89 -3.46
CA HIS A 355 -8.98 9.57 -2.91
C HIS A 355 -10.10 8.58 -2.49
N THR A 356 -10.10 7.37 -3.03
CA THR A 356 -11.09 6.33 -2.68
C THR A 356 -10.80 5.64 -1.35
N VAL A 357 -9.59 5.77 -0.79
CA VAL A 357 -9.18 5.06 0.44
C VAL A 357 -10.10 5.39 1.63
N VAL A 358 -10.41 6.67 1.86
CA VAL A 358 -11.31 7.09 2.93
C VAL A 358 -12.74 6.55 2.71
N PRO A 359 -13.41 6.82 1.57
CA PRO A 359 -14.80 6.39 1.36
C PRO A 359 -14.97 4.87 1.27
N CYS A 360 -13.96 4.11 0.86
CA CYS A 360 -14.09 2.64 0.84
C CYS A 360 -13.93 2.01 2.24
N TYR A 361 -13.25 2.67 3.17
CA TYR A 361 -12.94 2.10 4.50
C TYR A 361 -13.74 2.69 5.65
N LEU A 362 -13.83 4.02 5.76
CA LEU A 362 -14.42 4.67 6.93
C LEU A 362 -15.89 4.32 7.18
N PRO A 363 -16.75 4.16 6.14
CA PRO A 363 -18.13 3.70 6.36
C PRO A 363 -18.20 2.32 7.01
N ILE A 364 -17.27 1.41 6.68
CA ILE A 364 -17.19 0.07 7.29
C ILE A 364 -16.78 0.20 8.76
N VAL A 365 -15.79 1.04 9.07
CA VAL A 365 -15.38 1.33 10.45
C VAL A 365 -16.58 1.84 11.25
N GLN A 366 -17.27 2.87 10.74
CA GLN A 366 -18.40 3.52 11.41
C GLN A 366 -19.55 2.55 11.68
N LYS A 367 -19.88 1.69 10.71
CA LYS A 367 -20.91 0.65 10.83
C LYS A 367 -20.65 -0.30 12.00
N HIS A 368 -19.38 -0.67 12.22
CA HIS A 368 -18.97 -1.71 13.16
C HIS A 368 -18.35 -1.15 14.46
N LEU A 369 -18.45 0.16 14.73
CA LEU A 369 -17.85 0.80 15.90
C LEU A 369 -18.32 0.21 17.23
N ASN A 370 -19.63 -0.07 17.32
CA ASN A 370 -20.29 -0.44 18.57
C ASN A 370 -20.69 -1.92 18.61
N ASP A 371 -20.24 -2.72 17.65
CA ASP A 371 -20.56 -4.14 17.60
C ASP A 371 -19.96 -4.83 18.82
N PRO A 372 -20.78 -5.50 19.66
CA PRO A 372 -20.25 -6.27 20.78
C PRO A 372 -19.41 -7.43 20.24
N PHE A 373 -18.33 -7.76 20.94
CA PHE A 373 -17.54 -8.94 20.62
C PHE A 373 -17.21 -9.76 21.86
N SER A 374 -17.13 -11.08 21.69
CA SER A 374 -16.76 -12.01 22.75
C SER A 374 -15.24 -12.18 22.87
N PRO A 375 -14.74 -12.72 24.00
CA PRO A 375 -13.33 -13.09 24.13
C PRO A 375 -12.86 -14.06 23.03
N GLU A 376 -13.71 -15.00 22.62
CA GLU A 376 -13.41 -15.98 21.57
C GLU A 376 -13.24 -15.30 20.21
N GLU A 377 -14.08 -14.32 19.88
CA GLU A 377 -13.95 -13.53 18.66
C GLU A 377 -12.66 -12.70 18.66
N LYS A 378 -12.26 -12.21 19.84
CA LYS A 378 -10.99 -11.50 20.02
C LYS A 378 -9.78 -12.44 19.85
N ASP A 379 -9.86 -13.67 20.34
CA ASP A 379 -8.83 -14.69 20.16
C ASP A 379 -8.71 -15.10 18.70
N TRP A 380 -9.83 -15.27 17.99
CA TRP A 380 -9.83 -15.52 16.55
C TRP A 380 -9.17 -14.37 15.77
N GLN A 381 -9.42 -13.11 16.14
CA GLN A 381 -8.69 -11.97 15.57
C GLN A 381 -7.16 -12.13 15.74
N GLN A 382 -6.69 -12.62 16.89
CA GLN A 382 -5.25 -12.86 17.11
C GLN A 382 -4.70 -14.03 16.28
N VAL A 383 -5.49 -15.09 16.08
CA VAL A 383 -5.16 -16.18 15.15
C VAL A 383 -5.01 -15.65 13.72
N ARG A 384 -5.98 -14.86 13.24
CA ARG A 384 -5.93 -14.23 11.90
C ARG A 384 -4.75 -13.27 11.75
N ARG A 385 -4.32 -12.60 12.82
CA ARG A 385 -3.09 -11.78 12.85
C ARG A 385 -1.80 -12.58 12.97
N GLY A 386 -1.88 -13.91 13.05
CA GLY A 386 -0.74 -14.83 13.04
C GLY A 386 -0.07 -15.04 14.40
N ARG A 387 -0.69 -14.65 15.52
CA ARG A 387 -0.05 -14.67 16.85
C ARG A 387 -0.24 -15.97 17.63
N TRP A 388 -1.35 -16.67 17.48
CA TRP A 388 -1.76 -17.67 18.49
C TRP A 388 -1.57 -19.12 18.04
N GLU A 389 -2.10 -19.50 16.87
CA GLU A 389 -2.07 -20.90 16.42
C GLU A 389 -1.78 -21.04 14.93
N TYR A 390 -0.83 -21.91 14.59
CA TYR A 390 -0.49 -22.23 13.21
C TYR A 390 -1.45 -23.30 12.69
N MET A 391 -2.17 -23.01 11.59
CA MET A 391 -3.12 -23.92 10.94
C MET A 391 -4.28 -24.36 11.83
N HIS A 392 -4.85 -23.44 12.63
CA HIS A 392 -6.09 -23.69 13.36
C HIS A 392 -7.26 -23.94 12.40
N GLU A 393 -8.00 -25.03 12.60
CA GLU A 393 -9.19 -25.37 11.82
C GLU A 393 -10.45 -25.15 12.68
N PRO A 394 -11.22 -24.08 12.44
CA PRO A 394 -12.44 -23.81 13.17
C PRO A 394 -13.54 -24.85 12.85
N PRO A 395 -14.48 -25.11 13.77
CA PRO A 395 -15.60 -26.02 13.51
C PRO A 395 -16.42 -25.60 12.29
N LYS A 396 -16.90 -26.57 11.50
CA LYS A 396 -17.75 -26.29 10.33
C LYS A 396 -19.05 -25.59 10.73
N GLY A 397 -19.51 -24.65 9.90
CA GLY A 397 -20.73 -23.87 10.14
C GLY A 397 -20.57 -22.71 11.12
N THR A 398 -19.33 -22.39 11.50
CA THR A 398 -18.99 -21.19 12.28
C THR A 398 -18.60 -20.04 11.35
N LEU A 399 -18.65 -18.80 11.85
CA LEU A 399 -18.25 -17.61 11.08
C LEU A 399 -16.76 -17.63 10.74
N GLU A 400 -15.94 -18.25 11.59
CA GLU A 400 -14.52 -18.49 11.37
C GLU A 400 -14.28 -19.42 10.17
N ALA A 401 -15.06 -20.50 10.07
CA ALA A 401 -14.98 -21.44 8.94
C ALA A 401 -15.43 -20.78 7.62
N ASP A 402 -16.50 -19.99 7.66
CA ASP A 402 -16.97 -19.22 6.50
C ASP A 402 -15.89 -18.25 6.00
N MET A 403 -15.17 -17.60 6.93
CA MET A 403 -14.05 -16.73 6.58
C MET A 403 -12.94 -17.52 5.87
N LEU A 404 -12.52 -18.68 6.39
CA LEU A 404 -11.49 -19.49 5.75
C LEU A 404 -11.89 -19.97 4.36
N GLU A 405 -13.16 -20.33 4.14
CA GLU A 405 -13.67 -20.74 2.83
C GLU A 405 -13.47 -19.63 1.79
N VAL A 406 -13.76 -18.39 2.16
CA VAL A 406 -13.59 -17.21 1.30
C VAL A 406 -12.12 -16.95 0.97
N LEU A 407 -11.21 -17.19 1.92
CA LEU A 407 -9.79 -16.98 1.70
C LEU A 407 -9.15 -18.08 0.84
N GLN A 408 -9.61 -19.31 0.99
CA GLN A 408 -9.17 -20.43 0.15
C GLN A 408 -9.74 -20.33 -1.27
N ASN A 409 -10.92 -19.74 -1.41
CA ASN A 409 -11.63 -19.59 -2.68
C ASN A 409 -12.07 -18.13 -2.87
N PRO A 410 -11.17 -17.24 -3.33
CA PRO A 410 -11.48 -15.83 -3.54
C PRO A 410 -12.74 -15.64 -4.37
N LYS A 411 -13.68 -14.84 -3.86
CA LYS A 411 -14.99 -14.58 -4.46
C LYS A 411 -14.96 -13.30 -5.30
N GLU A 412 -15.90 -13.18 -6.22
CA GLU A 412 -16.22 -11.89 -6.83
C GLU A 412 -17.22 -11.16 -5.93
N TRP A 413 -16.93 -9.91 -5.61
CA TRP A 413 -17.74 -9.10 -4.68
C TRP A 413 -18.72 -8.18 -5.41
N VAL A 414 -18.46 -7.87 -6.69
CA VAL A 414 -19.18 -6.90 -7.54
C VAL A 414 -19.14 -7.28 -9.00
#